data_AF-A0A8B9GBC5-F1
#
_entry.id   AF-A0A8B9GBC5-F1
#
_cell.length_a   1.000
_cell.length_b   1.000
_cell.length_c   1.000
_cell.angle_alpha   90.00
_cell.angle_beta   90.00
_cell.angle_gamma   90.00
#
_symmetry.space_group_name_H-M   'P 1'
#
loop_
_entity.id
_entity.type
_entity.pdbx_description
1 polymer ?
#
loop_
_entity_poly.entity_id
_entity_poly.type
_entity_poly.pdbx_seq_one_letter_code
_entity_poly.pdbx_strand_id
1 'polypeptide(L)'
;PLCPHSNPSAACLLPQLYQPLRLRVALIGLEVWSYKDKIVVSPNPEVTLDNFLHWREAELLRRKPHDNAQLITGIDFHGTTVGLAKKLVMCTRDSGGVNQDHSTNPIGAASTMAHEMGHNLGMSHDEDVAGCRCPVPKADGGCVMAASVGLVYPKLFSRCSEQDMWQFLGDPRTSCLLNVPRADELYGGPVCGNQFVERGEQCDCGLLPVSQECSDNCCNATTCQLREGAECARGECCQDCKVKAAGVLCRASKNDCDLPEHCTGLSAECPEDVFQENGISCHNGNGYCYNGACPSHGEQCRALWGAGTMAPDVCFKHNSDKALGVGCGVCVGTTGLTQPHCCCCCPWVLSHRDVKCGTLLCLSDNTSPVLGAGSYSLFFGRFKCKAVIASSDANEVVAKLRLVPTGAKCGEEMVCYGGRCQNLLVYGNKNCSAKCNNHGVCNHKRECHCEPGWAAPYCEHQVSGMAAGMEPPLRGGHQLPSRVQGLAPCRGASRCCSIPRDACADSDRASIGSSSVVVAAVLAVLALCGILLCGGIVLLRGRGPKHLQKGYFPPSCPAPRRGRARGV
;
A
#
# COMPACT_ATOMS: atom_id res chain seq x y z
N PRO A 1 -16.67 -19.76 4.56
CA PRO A 1 -15.55 -20.05 3.61
C PRO A 1 -15.79 -19.33 2.28
N LEU A 2 -14.98 -18.33 1.94
CA LEU A 2 -15.22 -17.45 0.77
C LEU A 2 -14.92 -18.06 -0.60
N CYS A 3 -14.46 -19.31 -0.60
CA CYS A 3 -14.24 -20.10 -1.81
C CYS A 3 -15.06 -21.39 -1.73
N PRO A 4 -16.40 -21.36 -1.78
CA PRO A 4 -17.11 -22.56 -2.19
C PRO A 4 -16.68 -22.86 -3.63
N HIS A 5 -16.27 -24.10 -3.92
CA HIS A 5 -15.91 -24.58 -5.27
C HIS A 5 -16.98 -24.29 -6.34
N SER A 6 -18.17 -23.88 -5.95
CA SER A 6 -19.31 -23.56 -6.81
C SER A 6 -19.48 -22.08 -7.20
N ASN A 7 -18.87 -21.09 -6.50
CA ASN A 7 -18.96 -19.67 -6.91
C ASN A 7 -17.90 -18.77 -6.21
N PRO A 8 -16.69 -18.58 -6.78
CA PRO A 8 -15.63 -17.77 -6.19
C PRO A 8 -15.93 -16.26 -6.33
N SER A 9 -15.63 -15.47 -5.29
CA SER A 9 -15.70 -14.00 -5.39
C SER A 9 -14.53 -13.43 -6.21
N ALA A 10 -14.69 -12.22 -6.78
CA ALA A 10 -13.64 -11.57 -7.57
C ALA A 10 -12.30 -11.43 -6.81
N ALA A 11 -12.37 -11.11 -5.51
CA ALA A 11 -11.20 -11.00 -4.64
C ALA A 11 -10.41 -12.32 -4.50
N CYS A 12 -11.06 -13.47 -4.67
CA CYS A 12 -10.43 -14.79 -4.60
C CYS A 12 -9.71 -15.20 -5.89
N LEU A 13 -10.06 -14.58 -7.02
CA LEU A 13 -9.50 -14.89 -8.34
C LEU A 13 -8.28 -14.02 -8.66
N LEU A 14 -8.22 -12.83 -8.08
CA LEU A 14 -7.12 -11.88 -8.26
C LEU A 14 -5.72 -12.47 -7.99
N PRO A 15 -5.48 -13.24 -6.91
CA PRO A 15 -4.16 -13.82 -6.66
C PRO A 15 -3.67 -14.76 -7.78
N GLN A 16 -4.60 -15.47 -8.45
CA GLN A 16 -4.26 -16.40 -9.53
C GLN A 16 -3.74 -15.68 -10.78
N LEU A 17 -4.22 -14.46 -11.03
CA LEU A 17 -3.77 -13.65 -12.18
C LEU A 17 -2.36 -13.10 -12.01
N TYR A 18 -1.95 -12.81 -10.76
CA TYR A 18 -0.62 -12.28 -10.43
C TYR A 18 0.44 -13.36 -10.21
N GLN A 19 0.03 -14.61 -10.00
CA GLN A 19 0.92 -15.75 -9.76
C GLN A 19 2.02 -15.91 -10.84
N PRO A 20 1.73 -15.78 -12.16
CA PRO A 20 2.75 -15.86 -13.21
C PRO A 20 3.84 -14.78 -13.12
N LEU A 21 3.51 -13.62 -12.52
CA LEU A 21 4.45 -12.51 -12.30
C LEU A 21 5.29 -12.69 -11.03
N ARG A 22 5.15 -13.81 -10.32
CA ARG A 22 5.78 -14.06 -9.00
C ARG A 22 5.42 -13.02 -7.94
N LEU A 23 4.30 -12.31 -8.14
CA LEU A 23 3.72 -11.40 -7.17
C LEU A 23 2.57 -12.13 -6.47
N ARG A 24 2.49 -12.02 -5.14
CA ARG A 24 1.44 -12.63 -4.34
C ARG A 24 0.49 -11.56 -3.82
N VAL A 25 -0.80 -11.73 -4.08
CA VAL A 25 -1.84 -10.84 -3.56
C VAL A 25 -2.49 -11.51 -2.35
N ALA A 26 -2.36 -10.88 -1.19
CA ALA A 26 -2.95 -11.34 0.06
C ALA A 26 -4.16 -10.48 0.44
N LEU A 27 -5.32 -11.10 0.64
CA LEU A 27 -6.50 -10.39 1.13
C LEU A 27 -6.45 -10.32 2.67
N ILE A 28 -6.00 -9.18 3.20
CA ILE A 28 -5.85 -8.95 4.65
C ILE A 28 -7.01 -8.19 5.29
N GLY A 29 -8.05 -7.88 4.52
CA GLY A 29 -9.21 -7.13 4.98
C GLY A 29 -10.29 -7.01 3.92
N LEU A 30 -11.55 -7.05 4.35
CA LEU A 30 -12.73 -6.85 3.52
C LEU A 30 -13.74 -6.01 4.29
N GLU A 31 -14.17 -4.88 3.71
CA GLU A 31 -15.20 -4.02 4.28
C GLU A 31 -16.36 -3.90 3.29
N VAL A 32 -17.58 -4.20 3.76
CA VAL A 32 -18.81 -4.06 2.95
C VAL A 32 -19.65 -2.94 3.54
N TRP A 33 -19.96 -1.93 2.72
CA TRP A 33 -20.74 -0.76 3.12
C TRP A 33 -22.25 -1.05 3.10
N SER A 34 -22.70 -1.95 3.98
CA SER A 34 -24.08 -2.47 3.97
C SER A 34 -25.17 -1.45 4.36
N TYR A 35 -24.80 -0.36 5.03
CA TYR A 35 -25.75 0.63 5.55
C TYR A 35 -25.77 1.92 4.76
N LYS A 36 -24.58 2.44 4.42
CA LYS A 36 -24.38 3.64 3.62
C LYS A 36 -22.98 3.65 3.05
N ASP A 37 -22.82 4.27 1.89
CA ASP A 37 -21.51 4.53 1.32
C ASP A 37 -20.71 5.47 2.22
N LYS A 38 -19.40 5.22 2.32
CA LYS A 38 -18.47 6.08 3.07
C LYS A 38 -17.98 7.27 2.26
N ILE A 39 -18.17 7.20 0.95
CA ILE A 39 -17.82 8.24 -0.01
C ILE A 39 -19.00 8.50 -0.94
N VAL A 40 -18.97 9.60 -1.67
CA VAL A 40 -19.88 9.80 -2.80
C VAL A 40 -19.35 8.99 -3.98
N VAL A 41 -20.08 7.95 -4.37
CA VAL A 41 -19.78 7.14 -5.55
C VAL A 41 -20.46 7.77 -6.76
N SER A 42 -19.67 8.25 -7.71
CA SER A 42 -20.11 8.96 -8.92
C SER A 42 -20.00 8.06 -10.16
N PRO A 43 -20.89 8.22 -11.15
CA PRO A 43 -20.70 7.64 -12.48
C PRO A 43 -19.43 8.15 -13.20
N ASN A 44 -18.85 9.28 -12.76
CA ASN A 44 -17.50 9.67 -13.21
C ASN A 44 -16.44 8.88 -12.39
N PRO A 45 -15.66 7.98 -13.01
CA PRO A 45 -14.68 7.16 -12.30
C PRO A 45 -13.55 7.97 -11.66
N GLU A 46 -13.17 9.12 -12.23
CA GLU A 46 -12.13 10.00 -11.65
C GLU A 46 -12.57 10.55 -10.29
N VAL A 47 -13.80 11.07 -10.23
CA VAL A 47 -14.39 11.58 -8.98
C VAL A 47 -14.49 10.49 -7.93
N THR A 48 -14.90 9.28 -8.34
CA THR A 48 -15.01 8.14 -7.42
C THR A 48 -13.65 7.70 -6.92
N LEU A 49 -12.63 7.62 -7.78
CA LEU A 49 -11.27 7.25 -7.41
C LEU A 49 -10.67 8.24 -6.41
N ASP A 50 -10.78 9.53 -6.67
CA ASP A 50 -10.24 10.56 -5.78
C ASP A 50 -10.92 10.54 -4.41
N ASN A 51 -12.26 10.43 -4.38
CA ASN A 51 -13.01 10.29 -3.14
C ASN A 51 -12.59 9.04 -2.35
N PHE A 52 -12.42 7.91 -3.05
CA PHE A 52 -12.03 6.64 -2.45
C PHE A 52 -10.62 6.68 -1.86
N LEU A 53 -9.64 7.19 -2.61
CA LEU A 53 -8.26 7.30 -2.14
C LEU A 53 -8.14 8.29 -0.96
N HIS A 54 -8.90 9.38 -0.98
CA HIS A 54 -8.95 10.31 0.15
C HIS A 54 -9.52 9.66 1.42
N TRP A 55 -10.61 8.90 1.29
CA TRP A 55 -11.17 8.14 2.41
C TRP A 55 -10.21 7.04 2.91
N ARG A 56 -9.54 6.33 1.99
CA ARG A 56 -8.52 5.32 2.32
C ARG A 56 -7.44 5.93 3.21
N GLU A 57 -6.92 7.09 2.83
CA GLU A 57 -5.89 7.79 3.59
C GLU A 57 -6.40 8.27 4.95
N ALA A 58 -7.53 8.98 4.95
CA ALA A 58 -8.03 9.66 6.14
C ALA A 58 -8.56 8.68 7.20
N GLU A 59 -9.14 7.56 6.79
CA GLU A 59 -9.87 6.64 7.67
C GLU A 59 -9.32 5.20 7.65
N LEU A 60 -9.19 4.58 6.47
CA LEU A 60 -8.91 3.14 6.39
C LEU A 60 -7.49 2.80 6.88
N LEU A 61 -6.48 3.54 6.43
CA LEU A 61 -5.08 3.32 6.81
C LEU A 61 -4.84 3.51 8.32
N ARG A 62 -5.65 4.35 8.98
CA ARG A 62 -5.58 4.54 10.44
C ARG A 62 -6.11 3.34 11.23
N ARG A 63 -6.99 2.53 10.62
CA ARG A 63 -7.62 1.37 11.26
C ARG A 63 -6.92 0.06 10.92
N LYS A 64 -6.51 -0.11 9.67
CA LYS A 64 -5.85 -1.32 9.18
C LYS A 64 -4.71 -0.93 8.24
N PRO A 65 -3.45 -1.14 8.62
CA PRO A 65 -2.32 -1.02 7.69
C PRO A 65 -2.49 -2.01 6.52
N HIS A 66 -2.28 -1.52 5.30
CA HIS A 66 -2.38 -2.29 4.05
C HIS A 66 -1.68 -1.57 2.89
N ASP A 67 -1.18 -2.34 1.92
CA ASP A 67 -0.37 -1.80 0.83
C ASP A 67 -1.21 -1.15 -0.27
N ASN A 68 -2.38 -1.72 -0.56
CA ASN A 68 -3.30 -1.31 -1.63
C ASN A 68 -4.76 -1.54 -1.22
N ALA A 69 -5.68 -0.71 -1.72
CA ALA A 69 -7.12 -0.94 -1.56
C ALA A 69 -7.84 -0.82 -2.90
N GLN A 70 -8.79 -1.71 -3.15
CA GLN A 70 -9.62 -1.72 -4.37
C GLN A 70 -11.09 -1.58 -3.99
N LEU A 71 -11.78 -0.59 -4.54
CA LEU A 71 -13.23 -0.45 -4.40
C LEU A 71 -13.92 -1.25 -5.51
N ILE A 72 -14.90 -2.07 -5.15
CA ILE A 72 -15.82 -2.69 -6.10
C ILE A 72 -17.17 -1.98 -5.96
N THR A 73 -17.74 -1.51 -7.06
CA THR A 73 -19.01 -0.78 -7.08
C THR A 73 -19.98 -1.38 -8.09
N GLY A 74 -21.28 -1.36 -7.76
CA GLY A 74 -22.36 -1.72 -8.67
C GLY A 74 -22.88 -0.55 -9.51
N ILE A 75 -22.28 0.65 -9.40
CA ILE A 75 -22.60 1.79 -10.26
C ILE A 75 -21.90 1.64 -11.61
N ASP A 76 -22.64 1.93 -12.67
CA ASP A 76 -22.09 2.01 -14.02
C ASP A 76 -21.32 3.31 -14.22
N PHE A 77 -20.03 3.20 -14.58
CA PHE A 77 -19.23 4.35 -14.93
C PHE A 77 -19.57 4.85 -16.36
N HIS A 78 -19.32 6.14 -16.59
CA HIS A 78 -19.57 6.75 -17.88
C HIS A 78 -18.68 6.17 -18.99
N GLY A 79 -19.25 5.97 -20.17
CA GLY A 79 -18.53 5.52 -21.34
C GLY A 79 -18.27 4.01 -21.31
N THR A 80 -17.05 3.62 -21.66
CA THR A 80 -16.58 2.23 -21.71
C THR A 80 -15.66 1.87 -20.55
N THR A 81 -15.43 2.80 -19.63
CA THR A 81 -14.53 2.62 -18.50
C THR A 81 -15.17 1.69 -17.49
N VAL A 82 -14.49 0.60 -17.13
CA VAL A 82 -14.97 -0.35 -16.12
C VAL A 82 -14.11 -0.33 -14.86
N GLY A 83 -12.99 0.38 -14.86
CA GLY A 83 -12.11 0.58 -13.72
C GLY A 83 -11.23 1.80 -13.91
N LEU A 84 -10.65 2.27 -12.82
CA LEU A 84 -9.65 3.34 -12.87
C LEU A 84 -8.70 3.26 -11.68
N ALA A 85 -7.41 3.41 -11.95
CA ALA A 85 -6.35 3.52 -10.96
C ALA A 85 -5.24 4.45 -11.43
N LYS A 86 -4.56 5.07 -10.46
CA LYS A 86 -3.34 5.85 -10.72
C LYS A 86 -2.18 4.90 -11.03
N LYS A 87 -1.29 5.33 -11.93
CA LYS A 87 -0.10 4.56 -12.31
C LYS A 87 1.11 4.86 -11.41
N LEU A 88 1.95 3.86 -11.07
CA LEU A 88 3.20 4.02 -10.29
C LEU A 88 2.98 4.54 -8.85
N VAL A 89 1.92 4.07 -8.18
CA VAL A 89 1.47 4.57 -6.86
C VAL A 89 1.42 3.50 -5.78
N MET A 90 1.77 2.25 -6.07
CA MET A 90 1.83 1.21 -5.05
C MET A 90 2.72 1.67 -3.87
N CYS A 91 2.35 1.28 -2.65
CA CYS A 91 2.97 1.76 -1.40
C CYS A 91 2.79 3.24 -1.06
N THR A 92 2.09 4.02 -1.87
CA THR A 92 1.79 5.42 -1.57
C THR A 92 0.37 5.59 -1.00
N ARG A 93 0.07 6.80 -0.54
CA ARG A 93 -1.29 7.27 -0.25
C ARG A 93 -2.29 7.00 -1.39
N ASP A 94 -1.83 7.07 -2.63
CA ASP A 94 -2.61 6.87 -3.84
C ASP A 94 -2.71 5.40 -4.28
N SER A 95 -2.21 4.47 -3.47
CA SER A 95 -2.20 3.02 -3.77
C SER A 95 -3.61 2.43 -3.69
N GLY A 96 -4.32 2.45 -4.81
CA GLY A 96 -5.61 1.83 -4.96
C GLY A 96 -6.26 2.06 -6.32
N GLY A 97 -7.47 1.51 -6.47
CA GLY A 97 -8.27 1.60 -7.69
C GLY A 97 -9.76 1.43 -7.42
N VAL A 98 -10.58 1.79 -8.41
CA VAL A 98 -12.03 1.62 -8.40
C VAL A 98 -12.44 0.72 -9.55
N ASN A 99 -13.37 -0.19 -9.32
CA ASN A 99 -13.73 -1.27 -10.23
C ASN A 99 -15.25 -1.43 -10.27
N GLN A 100 -15.83 -1.34 -11.46
CA GLN A 100 -17.24 -1.65 -11.68
C GLN A 100 -17.46 -3.16 -11.71
N ASP A 101 -18.50 -3.64 -11.04
CA ASP A 101 -18.98 -5.01 -11.16
C ASP A 101 -19.83 -5.16 -12.45
N HIS A 102 -19.14 -5.14 -13.60
CA HIS A 102 -19.76 -5.03 -14.92
C HIS A 102 -20.27 -6.37 -15.50
N SER A 103 -20.12 -7.48 -14.77
CA SER A 103 -20.42 -8.82 -15.25
C SER A 103 -20.96 -9.72 -14.16
N THR A 104 -21.91 -10.59 -14.50
CA THR A 104 -22.36 -11.66 -13.59
C THR A 104 -21.29 -12.72 -13.36
N ASN A 105 -20.25 -12.76 -14.20
CA ASN A 105 -19.09 -13.60 -13.99
C ASN A 105 -18.08 -12.87 -13.09
N PRO A 106 -17.76 -13.39 -11.89
CA PRO A 106 -16.85 -12.75 -10.95
C PRO A 106 -15.42 -12.57 -11.49
N ILE A 107 -15.04 -13.32 -12.54
CA ILE A 107 -13.78 -13.13 -13.26
C ILE A 107 -13.73 -11.74 -13.92
N GLY A 108 -14.86 -11.17 -14.32
CA GLY A 108 -14.91 -9.85 -14.94
C GLY A 108 -14.42 -8.75 -14.00
N ALA A 109 -14.98 -8.69 -12.79
CA ALA A 109 -14.51 -7.76 -11.77
C ALA A 109 -13.07 -8.07 -11.32
N ALA A 110 -12.69 -9.36 -11.20
CA ALA A 110 -11.32 -9.74 -10.84
C ALA A 110 -10.29 -9.30 -11.89
N SER A 111 -10.64 -9.41 -13.18
CA SER A 111 -9.80 -8.97 -14.30
C SER A 111 -9.62 -7.46 -14.28
N THR A 112 -10.68 -6.70 -14.00
CA THR A 112 -10.58 -5.25 -13.84
C THR A 112 -9.70 -4.89 -12.64
N MET A 113 -9.92 -5.51 -11.48
CA MET A 113 -9.05 -5.30 -10.31
C MET A 113 -7.58 -5.62 -10.59
N ALA A 114 -7.31 -6.68 -11.36
CA ALA A 114 -5.96 -7.04 -11.76
C ALA A 114 -5.33 -5.97 -12.67
N HIS A 115 -6.11 -5.45 -13.63
CA HIS A 115 -5.70 -4.37 -14.51
C HIS A 115 -5.38 -3.09 -13.72
N GLU A 116 -6.28 -2.66 -12.83
CA GLU A 116 -6.10 -1.44 -12.04
C GLU A 116 -4.94 -1.53 -11.05
N MET A 117 -4.77 -2.68 -10.39
CA MET A 117 -3.59 -2.95 -9.57
C MET A 117 -2.31 -2.98 -10.40
N GLY A 118 -2.39 -3.38 -11.68
CA GLY A 118 -1.28 -3.37 -12.62
C GLY A 118 -0.80 -1.94 -12.90
N HIS A 119 -1.72 -1.00 -13.07
CA HIS A 119 -1.38 0.42 -13.10
C HIS A 119 -0.69 0.87 -11.82
N ASN A 120 -1.23 0.52 -10.64
CA ASN A 120 -0.57 0.88 -9.37
C ASN A 120 0.88 0.38 -9.31
N LEU A 121 1.14 -0.82 -9.85
CA LEU A 121 2.46 -1.47 -9.99
C LEU A 121 3.31 -0.95 -11.18
N GLY A 122 2.85 0.08 -11.88
CA GLY A 122 3.63 0.74 -12.92
C GLY A 122 3.46 0.21 -14.33
N MET A 123 2.50 -0.68 -14.58
CA MET A 123 2.24 -1.23 -15.91
C MET A 123 1.46 -0.25 -16.79
N SER A 124 1.95 -0.01 -18.01
CA SER A 124 1.18 0.66 -19.08
C SER A 124 0.19 -0.30 -19.73
N HIS A 125 -0.74 0.22 -20.53
CA HIS A 125 -1.44 -0.65 -21.47
C HIS A 125 -0.47 -1.24 -22.50
N ASP A 126 -0.76 -2.45 -22.94
CA ASP A 126 0.06 -3.13 -23.94
C ASP A 126 0.09 -2.35 -25.26
N GLU A 127 -1.01 -1.71 -25.65
CA GLU A 127 -1.10 -0.89 -26.87
C GLU A 127 -0.28 0.42 -26.82
N ASP A 128 0.00 0.94 -25.63
CA ASP A 128 0.76 2.18 -25.45
C ASP A 128 2.29 1.96 -25.51
N VAL A 129 2.72 0.70 -25.41
CA VAL A 129 4.14 0.33 -25.42
C VAL A 129 4.57 -0.09 -26.83
N ALA A 130 5.48 0.68 -27.43
CA ALA A 130 5.96 0.45 -28.78
C ALA A 130 6.57 -0.96 -28.95
N GLY A 131 6.03 -1.73 -29.90
CA GLY A 131 6.49 -3.10 -30.18
C GLY A 131 6.01 -4.15 -29.19
N CYS A 132 5.20 -3.77 -28.19
CA CYS A 132 4.61 -4.73 -27.28
C CYS A 132 3.60 -5.65 -27.99
N ARG A 133 3.62 -6.93 -27.63
CA ARG A 133 2.68 -7.92 -28.14
C ARG A 133 2.23 -8.83 -27.02
N CYS A 134 0.91 -8.97 -26.88
CA CYS A 134 0.33 -10.00 -26.05
C CYS A 134 0.53 -11.37 -26.73
N PRO A 135 1.01 -12.41 -26.02
CA PRO A 135 1.15 -13.75 -26.58
C PRO A 135 -0.21 -14.43 -26.85
N VAL A 136 -1.30 -13.89 -26.31
CA VAL A 136 -2.66 -14.41 -26.48
C VAL A 136 -3.45 -13.49 -27.41
N PRO A 137 -4.12 -14.02 -28.45
CA PRO A 137 -5.02 -13.22 -29.29
C PRO A 137 -6.18 -12.62 -28.49
N LYS A 138 -6.68 -11.44 -28.88
CA LYS A 138 -7.85 -10.80 -28.23
C LYS A 138 -9.10 -11.70 -28.22
N ALA A 139 -9.28 -12.54 -29.24
CA ALA A 139 -10.40 -13.49 -29.33
C ALA A 139 -10.38 -14.55 -28.21
N ASP A 140 -9.18 -14.87 -27.70
CA ASP A 140 -8.96 -15.86 -26.64
C ASP A 140 -8.78 -15.20 -25.27
N GLY A 141 -9.09 -13.91 -25.16
CA GLY A 141 -9.09 -13.12 -23.92
C GLY A 141 -7.94 -12.12 -23.79
N GLY A 142 -6.93 -12.20 -24.64
CA GLY A 142 -5.81 -11.25 -24.62
C GLY A 142 -5.02 -11.26 -23.31
N CYS A 143 -4.46 -10.09 -22.97
CA CYS A 143 -3.64 -9.86 -21.78
C CYS A 143 -4.34 -8.92 -20.80
N VAL A 144 -3.99 -9.03 -19.52
CA VAL A 144 -4.62 -8.24 -18.44
C VAL A 144 -4.52 -6.73 -18.70
N MET A 145 -3.38 -6.25 -19.20
CA MET A 145 -3.14 -4.82 -19.47
C MET A 145 -3.60 -4.36 -20.87
N ALA A 146 -4.47 -5.10 -21.56
CA ALA A 146 -5.09 -4.58 -22.78
C ALA A 146 -5.98 -3.37 -22.45
N ALA A 147 -5.95 -2.33 -23.27
CA ALA A 147 -6.71 -1.08 -23.04
C ALA A 147 -8.25 -1.24 -23.05
N SER A 148 -8.77 -2.42 -23.39
CA SER A 148 -10.19 -2.72 -23.48
C SER A 148 -10.49 -4.12 -22.99
N VAL A 149 -11.51 -4.27 -22.13
CA VAL A 149 -11.97 -5.56 -21.64
C VAL A 149 -12.77 -6.31 -22.72
N GLY A 150 -12.44 -7.59 -22.93
CA GLY A 150 -13.17 -8.50 -23.82
C GLY A 150 -14.25 -9.33 -23.13
N LEU A 151 -15.03 -10.09 -23.91
CA LEU A 151 -16.01 -11.07 -23.40
C LEU A 151 -15.35 -12.31 -22.79
N VAL A 152 -14.14 -12.64 -23.26
CA VAL A 152 -13.27 -13.66 -22.68
C VAL A 152 -12.25 -12.92 -21.83
N TYR A 153 -12.10 -13.33 -20.58
CA TYR A 153 -11.22 -12.63 -19.64
C TYR A 153 -9.78 -13.14 -19.72
N PRO A 154 -8.78 -12.24 -19.65
CA PRO A 154 -7.37 -12.59 -19.71
C PRO A 154 -6.94 -13.42 -18.49
N LYS A 155 -5.91 -14.24 -18.69
CA LYS A 155 -5.30 -15.07 -17.63
C LYS A 155 -3.84 -14.72 -17.36
N LEU A 156 -3.25 -13.86 -18.18
CA LEU A 156 -1.82 -13.57 -18.14
C LEU A 156 -1.52 -12.12 -18.50
N PHE A 157 -0.40 -11.65 -17.99
CA PHE A 157 0.19 -10.37 -18.32
C PHE A 157 1.12 -10.51 -19.54
N SER A 158 1.33 -9.43 -20.27
CA SER A 158 2.32 -9.41 -21.35
C SER A 158 3.74 -9.33 -20.77
N ARG A 159 4.75 -9.62 -21.60
CA ARG A 159 6.15 -9.42 -21.21
C ARG A 159 6.49 -7.95 -20.94
N CYS A 160 5.77 -7.03 -21.56
CA CYS A 160 5.97 -5.60 -21.37
C CYS A 160 5.44 -5.18 -20.00
N SER A 161 4.28 -5.69 -19.60
CA SER A 161 3.73 -5.46 -18.26
C SER A 161 4.67 -6.03 -17.17
N GLU A 162 5.22 -7.22 -17.40
CA GLU A 162 6.23 -7.81 -16.50
C GLU A 162 7.48 -6.91 -16.37
N GLN A 163 7.99 -6.40 -17.49
CA GLN A 163 9.15 -5.51 -17.49
C GLN A 163 8.87 -4.18 -16.78
N ASP A 164 7.71 -3.55 -17.03
CA ASP A 164 7.26 -2.34 -16.37
C ASP A 164 7.20 -2.53 -14.84
N MET A 165 6.65 -3.67 -14.40
CA MET A 165 6.57 -4.01 -12.98
C MET A 165 7.96 -4.15 -12.37
N TRP A 166 8.86 -4.92 -12.99
CA TRP A 166 10.23 -5.08 -12.46
C TRP A 166 11.00 -3.77 -12.42
N GLN A 167 10.79 -2.88 -13.39
CA GLN A 167 11.38 -1.55 -13.37
C GLN A 167 10.85 -0.73 -12.18
N PHE A 168 9.55 -0.78 -11.92
CA PHE A 168 8.93 -0.07 -10.81
C PHE A 168 9.35 -0.64 -9.43
N LEU A 169 9.42 -1.97 -9.30
CA LEU A 169 9.87 -2.65 -8.07
C LEU A 169 11.36 -2.44 -7.76
N GLY A 170 12.14 -1.89 -8.69
CA GLY A 170 13.51 -1.44 -8.44
C GLY A 170 13.60 -0.15 -7.60
N ASP A 171 12.49 0.57 -7.39
CA ASP A 171 12.44 1.78 -6.57
C ASP A 171 12.37 1.41 -5.07
N PRO A 172 13.30 1.89 -4.21
CA PRO A 172 13.27 1.61 -2.77
C PRO A 172 11.96 1.98 -2.07
N ARG A 173 11.15 2.87 -2.64
CA ARG A 173 9.83 3.27 -2.12
C ARG A 173 8.77 2.17 -2.23
N THR A 174 9.03 1.08 -2.94
CA THR A 174 8.12 -0.09 -3.03
C THR A 174 8.34 -1.11 -1.90
N SER A 175 9.07 -0.74 -0.85
CA SER A 175 9.43 -1.63 0.27
C SER A 175 8.23 -2.19 1.05
N CYS A 176 7.03 -1.58 0.95
CA CYS A 176 5.81 -2.12 1.57
C CYS A 176 5.41 -3.50 1.03
N LEU A 177 5.89 -3.89 -0.15
CA LEU A 177 5.56 -5.19 -0.75
C LEU A 177 6.49 -6.32 -0.31
N LEU A 178 7.51 -6.03 0.50
CA LEU A 178 8.54 -7.00 0.89
C LEU A 178 8.14 -7.83 2.12
N ASN A 179 7.20 -7.34 2.93
CA ASN A 179 6.70 -8.09 4.08
C ASN A 179 5.62 -9.10 3.67
N VAL A 180 5.69 -10.28 4.28
CA VAL A 180 4.63 -11.28 4.19
C VAL A 180 3.59 -10.99 5.29
N PRO A 181 2.29 -10.93 4.98
CA PRO A 181 1.24 -10.77 5.99
C PRO A 181 1.26 -11.89 7.02
N ARG A 182 0.85 -11.58 8.25
CA ARG A 182 0.78 -12.61 9.29
C ARG A 182 -0.39 -13.56 9.01
N ALA A 183 -0.22 -14.82 9.40
CA ALA A 183 -1.22 -15.87 9.20
C ALA A 183 -2.61 -15.53 9.80
N ASP A 184 -2.67 -14.73 10.85
CA ASP A 184 -3.91 -14.29 11.50
C ASP A 184 -4.58 -13.09 10.83
N GLU A 185 -3.91 -12.44 9.89
CA GLU A 185 -4.45 -11.31 9.13
C GLU A 185 -5.15 -11.73 7.83
N LEU A 186 -4.89 -12.95 7.35
CA LEU A 186 -5.46 -13.47 6.11
C LEU A 186 -6.96 -13.76 6.26
N TYR A 187 -7.74 -13.25 5.32
CA TYR A 187 -9.18 -13.41 5.29
C TYR A 187 -9.58 -14.71 4.54
N GLY A 188 -10.47 -15.51 5.14
CA GLY A 188 -11.00 -16.73 4.52
C GLY A 188 -10.71 -18.03 5.26
N GLY A 189 -9.82 -17.99 6.26
CA GLY A 189 -9.33 -19.16 7.01
C GLY A 189 -8.24 -19.92 6.23
N PRO A 190 -7.54 -20.87 6.89
CA PRO A 190 -6.40 -21.58 6.29
C PRO A 190 -6.75 -22.36 5.02
N VAL A 191 -5.98 -22.16 3.94
CA VAL A 191 -6.13 -22.87 2.65
C VAL A 191 -4.78 -23.39 2.16
N CYS A 192 -4.55 -24.68 2.40
CA CYS A 192 -3.36 -25.35 1.90
C CYS A 192 -3.26 -25.28 0.37
N GLY A 193 -2.12 -24.79 -0.12
CA GLY A 193 -1.78 -24.66 -1.54
C GLY A 193 -1.96 -23.24 -2.09
N ASN A 194 -2.29 -22.26 -1.26
CA ASN A 194 -2.39 -20.85 -1.65
C ASN A 194 -1.05 -20.09 -1.53
N GLN A 195 0.01 -20.80 -1.12
CA GLN A 195 1.38 -20.31 -0.91
C GLN A 195 1.58 -19.37 0.29
N PHE A 196 0.61 -19.31 1.21
CA PHE A 196 0.72 -18.59 2.48
C PHE A 196 0.74 -19.60 3.62
N VAL A 197 1.74 -19.52 4.50
CA VAL A 197 1.77 -20.39 5.68
C VAL A 197 0.76 -19.88 6.70
N GLU A 198 -0.38 -20.55 6.77
CA GLU A 198 -1.51 -20.19 7.63
C GLU A 198 -1.56 -21.03 8.92
N ARG A 199 -2.49 -20.70 9.82
CA ARG A 199 -2.62 -21.42 11.10
C ARG A 199 -2.92 -22.90 10.86
N GLY A 200 -2.01 -23.78 11.30
CA GLY A 200 -2.12 -25.23 11.16
C GLY A 200 -1.23 -25.80 10.05
N GLU A 201 -0.62 -24.94 9.24
CA GLU A 201 0.32 -25.30 8.19
C GLU A 201 1.76 -25.05 8.67
N GLN A 202 2.70 -25.87 8.21
CA GLN A 202 4.14 -25.70 8.47
C GLN A 202 4.89 -25.20 7.24
N CYS A 203 4.29 -25.38 6.06
CA CYS A 203 4.82 -24.95 4.78
C CYS A 203 3.68 -24.88 3.76
N ASP A 204 3.80 -24.01 2.76
CA ASP A 204 2.91 -24.00 1.60
C ASP A 204 3.69 -23.65 0.34
N CYS A 205 3.81 -24.63 -0.56
CA CYS A 205 4.51 -24.51 -1.83
C CYS A 205 3.56 -24.37 -3.04
N GLY A 206 2.24 -24.27 -2.83
CA GLY A 206 1.24 -24.21 -3.90
C GLY A 206 0.55 -25.54 -4.21
N LEU A 207 -0.50 -25.49 -5.04
CA LEU A 207 -1.27 -26.66 -5.47
C LEU A 207 -0.58 -27.50 -6.56
N LEU A 208 -0.99 -28.77 -6.63
CA LEU A 208 -0.67 -29.75 -7.68
C LEU A 208 -1.48 -29.49 -8.98
N PRO A 209 -1.02 -29.93 -10.18
CA PRO A 209 0.02 -30.94 -10.41
C PRO A 209 1.40 -30.39 -10.75
N VAL A 210 2.40 -31.13 -10.26
CA VAL A 210 3.84 -30.97 -10.44
C VAL A 210 4.21 -30.77 -11.92
N SER A 211 4.76 -29.60 -12.22
CA SER A 211 6.05 -29.52 -12.93
C SER A 211 6.76 -28.18 -12.78
N GLN A 212 6.18 -27.16 -12.12
CA GLN A 212 6.88 -25.90 -11.89
C GLN A 212 6.58 -25.14 -10.59
N GLU A 213 5.47 -25.39 -9.87
CA GLU A 213 5.11 -24.55 -8.71
C GLU A 213 5.52 -25.12 -7.35
N CYS A 214 5.29 -26.40 -7.05
CA CYS A 214 5.86 -27.06 -5.86
C CYS A 214 6.97 -28.04 -6.25
N SER A 215 8.18 -27.52 -6.45
CA SER A 215 9.43 -28.32 -6.56
C SER A 215 10.12 -28.52 -5.20
N ASP A 216 9.43 -28.16 -4.11
CA ASP A 216 9.98 -28.12 -2.77
C ASP A 216 10.01 -29.54 -2.15
N ASN A 217 11.21 -30.09 -2.01
CA ASN A 217 11.42 -31.40 -1.41
C ASN A 217 11.19 -31.41 0.12
N CYS A 218 11.07 -30.24 0.74
CA CYS A 218 10.89 -30.06 2.17
C CYS A 218 9.42 -29.96 2.57
N CYS A 219 8.53 -29.64 1.62
CA CYS A 219 7.10 -29.50 1.86
C CYS A 219 6.28 -30.64 1.25
N ASN A 220 5.24 -31.07 1.97
CA ASN A 220 4.20 -31.92 1.41
C ASN A 220 3.03 -31.04 0.93
N ALA A 221 2.93 -30.84 -0.38
CA ALA A 221 1.92 -29.98 -1.01
C ALA A 221 0.46 -30.38 -0.73
N THR A 222 0.20 -31.64 -0.39
CA THR A 222 -1.16 -32.12 -0.10
C THR A 222 -1.58 -31.85 1.34
N THR A 223 -0.62 -31.81 2.26
CA THR A 223 -0.90 -31.67 3.70
C THR A 223 -0.45 -30.33 4.27
N CYS A 224 0.32 -29.54 3.52
CA CYS A 224 1.00 -28.33 3.99
C CYS A 224 1.79 -28.54 5.28
N GLN A 225 2.42 -29.72 5.37
CA GLN A 225 3.29 -30.12 6.48
C GLN A 225 4.71 -30.31 5.97
N LEU A 226 5.70 -30.05 6.82
CA LEU A 226 7.08 -30.35 6.52
C LEU A 226 7.25 -31.86 6.36
N ARG A 227 8.13 -32.25 5.43
CA ARG A 227 8.54 -33.65 5.29
C ARG A 227 9.46 -34.03 6.44
N GLU A 228 9.54 -35.34 6.71
CA GLU A 228 10.40 -35.88 7.77
C GLU A 228 11.85 -35.41 7.59
N GLY A 229 12.45 -34.87 8.66
CA GLY A 229 13.81 -34.33 8.67
C GLY A 229 13.95 -32.87 8.23
N ALA A 230 12.90 -32.25 7.67
CA ALA A 230 12.90 -30.84 7.31
C ALA A 230 12.62 -29.95 8.54
N GLU A 231 13.38 -28.86 8.66
CA GLU A 231 13.18 -27.79 9.65
C GLU A 231 12.53 -26.56 9.02
N CYS A 232 12.70 -26.40 7.71
CA CYS A 232 12.10 -25.34 6.91
C CYS A 232 11.83 -25.86 5.51
N ALA A 233 10.98 -25.13 4.78
CA ALA A 233 10.72 -25.37 3.37
C ALA A 233 11.03 -24.15 2.50
N ARG A 234 10.64 -22.96 2.99
CA ARG A 234 10.80 -21.70 2.28
C ARG A 234 11.48 -20.65 3.15
N GLY A 235 11.95 -19.58 2.51
CA GLY A 235 12.55 -18.41 3.12
C GLY A 235 14.02 -18.25 2.74
N GLU A 236 14.54 -17.03 2.71
CA GLU A 236 15.93 -16.75 2.31
C GLU A 236 16.96 -17.36 3.26
N CYS A 237 16.53 -17.71 4.48
CA CYS A 237 17.30 -18.41 5.50
C CYS A 237 17.02 -19.92 5.55
N CYS A 238 16.41 -20.49 4.52
CA CYS A 238 16.28 -21.94 4.35
C CYS A 238 17.25 -22.45 3.28
N GLN A 239 17.99 -23.52 3.58
CA GLN A 239 18.85 -24.21 2.63
C GLN A 239 18.79 -25.71 2.88
N ASP A 240 18.53 -26.50 1.84
CA ASP A 240 18.47 -27.96 1.93
C ASP A 240 17.56 -28.46 3.06
N CYS A 241 16.39 -27.83 3.20
CA CYS A 241 15.41 -28.09 4.26
C CYS A 241 15.87 -27.79 5.68
N LYS A 242 16.98 -27.06 5.86
CA LYS A 242 17.58 -26.67 7.14
C LYS A 242 17.67 -25.16 7.28
N VAL A 243 17.47 -24.67 8.50
CA VAL A 243 17.64 -23.25 8.79
C VAL A 243 19.13 -22.90 8.69
N LYS A 244 19.46 -21.86 7.93
CA LYS A 244 20.83 -21.36 7.79
C LYS A 244 21.35 -20.87 9.14
N ALA A 245 22.64 -21.07 9.38
CA ALA A 245 23.29 -20.63 10.60
C ALA A 245 23.14 -19.11 10.85
N ALA A 246 23.20 -18.71 12.11
CA ALA A 246 23.14 -17.30 12.49
C ALA A 246 24.29 -16.50 11.85
N GLY A 247 23.98 -15.30 11.35
CA GLY A 247 24.96 -14.40 10.71
C GLY A 247 25.15 -14.61 9.20
N VAL A 248 24.50 -15.60 8.59
CA VAL A 248 24.52 -15.77 7.12
C VAL A 248 23.73 -14.65 6.46
N LEU A 249 24.32 -13.95 5.47
CA LEU A 249 23.64 -12.91 4.70
C LEU A 249 22.42 -13.48 3.96
N CYS A 250 21.22 -12.96 4.26
CA CYS A 250 20.00 -13.28 3.52
C CYS A 250 19.62 -12.16 2.56
N ARG A 251 19.71 -10.90 3.00
CA ARG A 251 19.43 -9.74 2.14
C ARG A 251 20.61 -8.78 2.10
N ALA A 252 21.08 -8.47 0.89
CA ALA A 252 22.08 -7.45 0.68
C ALA A 252 21.46 -6.04 0.77
N SER A 253 22.27 -5.07 1.19
CA SER A 253 21.92 -3.65 1.12
C SER A 253 21.75 -3.20 -0.33
N LYS A 254 20.67 -2.48 -0.63
CA LYS A 254 20.33 -1.97 -1.97
C LYS A 254 21.11 -0.70 -2.32
N ASN A 255 21.46 0.10 -1.32
CA ASN A 255 22.12 1.39 -1.48
C ASN A 255 22.73 1.86 -0.13
N ASP A 256 23.48 2.97 -0.14
CA ASP A 256 24.14 3.51 1.06
C ASP A 256 23.20 3.75 2.26
N CYS A 257 21.90 3.91 2.05
CA CYS A 257 20.91 4.18 3.09
C CYS A 257 20.19 2.94 3.60
N ASP A 258 20.49 1.77 3.06
CA ASP A 258 19.87 0.49 3.39
C ASP A 258 20.87 -0.39 4.15
N LEU A 259 20.40 -1.19 5.12
CA LEU A 259 21.26 -2.09 5.90
C LEU A 259 21.11 -3.52 5.38
N PRO A 260 22.14 -4.37 5.43
CA PRO A 260 21.99 -5.79 5.10
C PRO A 260 21.30 -6.55 6.25
N GLU A 261 20.61 -7.65 5.98
CA GLU A 261 20.06 -8.54 7.00
C GLU A 261 20.68 -9.92 6.94
N HIS A 262 20.86 -10.48 8.13
CA HIS A 262 21.48 -11.77 8.34
C HIS A 262 20.51 -12.72 9.03
N CYS A 263 20.57 -14.00 8.67
CA CYS A 263 19.80 -15.06 9.27
C CYS A 263 20.04 -15.12 10.79
N THR A 264 18.98 -15.38 11.54
CA THR A 264 19.05 -15.48 13.01
C THR A 264 19.54 -16.84 13.49
N GLY A 265 19.56 -17.84 12.62
CA GLY A 265 19.80 -19.25 13.00
C GLY A 265 18.58 -19.94 13.61
N LEU A 266 17.47 -19.21 13.81
CA LEU A 266 16.25 -19.70 14.46
C LEU A 266 15.03 -19.70 13.54
N SER A 267 15.11 -18.97 12.43
CA SER A 267 14.00 -18.78 11.48
C SER A 267 14.49 -19.00 10.06
N ALA A 268 13.62 -19.59 9.25
CA ALA A 268 13.82 -19.74 7.81
C ALA A 268 13.60 -18.43 7.03
N GLU A 269 12.88 -17.48 7.64
CA GLU A 269 12.66 -16.15 7.07
C GLU A 269 13.80 -15.20 7.41
N CYS A 270 14.18 -14.35 6.44
CA CYS A 270 15.09 -13.24 6.69
C CYS A 270 14.42 -12.24 7.65
N PRO A 271 15.15 -11.62 8.58
CA PRO A 271 14.61 -10.56 9.42
C PRO A 271 13.97 -9.43 8.62
N GLU A 272 13.09 -8.66 9.27
CA GLU A 272 12.46 -7.47 8.67
C GLU A 272 13.52 -6.53 8.06
N ASP A 273 13.29 -6.07 6.83
CA ASP A 273 14.12 -5.07 6.13
C ASP A 273 14.20 -3.80 7.00
N VAL A 274 15.44 -3.43 7.36
CA VAL A 274 15.74 -2.22 8.09
C VAL A 274 16.74 -1.36 7.34
N PHE A 275 16.48 -0.06 7.33
CA PHE A 275 17.36 0.93 6.72
C PHE A 275 17.99 1.86 7.76
N GLN A 276 18.99 2.63 7.32
CA GLN A 276 19.66 3.65 8.11
C GLN A 276 18.69 4.74 8.58
N GLU A 277 19.04 5.42 9.67
CA GLU A 277 18.27 6.58 10.10
C GLU A 277 18.27 7.72 9.08
N ASN A 278 17.19 8.51 9.11
CA ASN A 278 17.08 9.70 8.28
C ASN A 278 18.16 10.73 8.63
N GLY A 279 18.79 11.31 7.60
CA GLY A 279 19.82 12.32 7.76
C GLY A 279 21.26 11.80 7.83
N ILE A 280 21.49 10.49 7.74
CA ILE A 280 22.81 9.91 7.46
C ILE A 280 23.27 10.32 6.06
N SER A 281 24.56 10.61 5.88
CA SER A 281 25.07 11.02 4.57
C SER A 281 25.19 9.83 3.61
N CYS A 282 24.85 10.04 2.34
CA CYS A 282 24.91 9.05 1.26
C CYS A 282 25.48 9.65 -0.02
N HIS A 283 25.85 8.80 -0.99
CA HIS A 283 26.50 9.19 -2.25
C HIS A 283 27.74 10.07 -2.02
N ASN A 284 28.63 9.65 -1.11
CA ASN A 284 29.88 10.36 -0.77
C ASN A 284 29.66 11.83 -0.34
N GLY A 285 28.64 12.11 0.47
CA GLY A 285 28.37 13.48 0.95
C GLY A 285 27.38 14.27 0.11
N ASN A 286 26.95 13.74 -1.04
CA ASN A 286 26.08 14.46 -1.97
C ASN A 286 24.59 14.38 -1.64
N GLY A 287 24.20 13.50 -0.71
CA GLY A 287 22.83 13.35 -0.27
C GLY A 287 22.70 13.01 1.20
N TYR A 288 21.45 12.92 1.65
CA TYR A 288 21.08 12.44 2.97
C TYR A 288 20.01 11.36 2.85
N CYS A 289 20.11 10.34 3.69
CA CYS A 289 19.19 9.23 3.74
C CYS A 289 17.81 9.70 4.20
N TYR A 290 16.78 9.20 3.52
CA TYR A 290 15.40 9.42 3.85
C TYR A 290 14.60 8.17 3.51
N ASN A 291 14.09 7.49 4.54
CA ASN A 291 13.31 6.26 4.46
C ASN A 291 13.97 5.18 3.58
N GLY A 292 15.28 4.95 3.78
CA GLY A 292 16.05 3.91 3.08
C GLY A 292 16.46 4.25 1.65
N ALA A 293 16.16 5.46 1.18
CA ALA A 293 16.63 5.98 -0.10
C ALA A 293 17.57 7.19 0.12
N CYS A 294 18.34 7.54 -0.91
CA CYS A 294 19.15 8.75 -0.94
C CYS A 294 18.56 9.75 -1.96
N PRO A 295 17.43 10.41 -1.67
CA PRO A 295 16.75 11.27 -2.64
C PRO A 295 17.65 12.42 -3.11
N SER A 296 17.65 12.68 -4.42
CA SER A 296 18.42 13.77 -5.02
C SER A 296 17.67 14.45 -6.17
N HIS A 297 17.95 15.74 -6.40
CA HIS A 297 17.46 16.47 -7.56
C HIS A 297 17.85 15.79 -8.87
N GLY A 298 19.09 15.29 -8.95
CA GLY A 298 19.64 14.68 -10.15
C GLY A 298 18.93 13.38 -10.53
N GLU A 299 18.65 12.50 -9.57
CA GLU A 299 17.91 11.26 -9.82
C GLU A 299 16.48 11.53 -10.24
N GLN A 300 15.82 12.50 -9.62
CA GLN A 300 14.46 12.86 -10.00
C GLN A 300 14.41 13.48 -11.40
N CYS A 301 15.42 14.28 -11.77
CA CYS A 301 15.59 14.76 -13.14
C CYS A 301 15.80 13.62 -14.13
N ARG A 302 16.58 12.58 -13.76
CA ARG A 302 16.75 11.38 -14.59
C ARG A 302 15.44 10.61 -14.75
N ALA A 303 14.67 10.45 -13.69
CA ALA A 303 13.37 9.78 -13.75
C ALA A 303 12.38 10.51 -14.68
N LEU A 304 12.37 11.85 -14.66
CA LEU A 304 11.48 12.66 -15.50
C LEU A 304 11.96 12.80 -16.95
N TRP A 305 13.27 12.84 -17.18
CA TRP A 305 13.85 13.28 -18.46
C TRP A 305 14.83 12.27 -19.09
N GLY A 306 14.98 11.08 -18.53
CA GLY A 306 15.95 10.08 -18.97
C GLY A 306 17.37 10.49 -18.60
N ALA A 307 18.18 10.90 -19.57
CA ALA A 307 19.56 11.38 -19.34
C ALA A 307 19.63 12.81 -18.75
N GLY A 308 18.55 13.30 -18.13
CA GLY A 308 18.49 14.65 -17.58
C GLY A 308 19.30 14.82 -16.30
N THR A 309 19.79 16.02 -16.04
CA THR A 309 20.56 16.36 -14.83
C THR A 309 19.92 17.51 -14.06
N MET A 310 20.30 17.67 -12.79
CA MET A 310 19.93 18.86 -12.01
C MET A 310 20.39 20.13 -12.73
N ALA A 311 19.53 21.14 -12.80
CA ALA A 311 19.90 22.43 -13.36
C ALA A 311 20.78 23.25 -12.40
N PRO A 312 21.57 24.22 -12.90
CA PRO A 312 22.40 25.06 -12.03
C PRO A 312 21.55 25.95 -11.11
N ASP A 313 22.14 26.39 -10.00
CA ASP A 313 21.48 27.22 -8.97
C ASP A 313 20.79 28.48 -9.51
N VAL A 314 21.28 29.04 -10.64
CA VAL A 314 20.63 30.19 -11.31
C VAL A 314 19.21 29.87 -11.76
N CYS A 315 18.93 28.63 -12.18
CA CYS A 315 17.60 28.20 -12.58
C CYS A 315 16.65 28.21 -11.37
N PHE A 316 17.12 27.72 -10.22
CA PHE A 316 16.31 27.62 -9.00
C PHE A 316 15.93 28.97 -8.40
N LYS A 317 16.59 30.08 -8.77
CA LYS A 317 16.14 31.43 -8.41
C LYS A 317 14.71 31.72 -8.87
N HIS A 318 14.26 31.06 -9.94
CA HIS A 318 12.88 31.13 -10.40
C HIS A 318 11.86 30.77 -9.32
N ASN A 319 12.22 29.87 -8.40
CA ASN A 319 11.33 29.49 -7.30
C ASN A 319 11.06 30.65 -6.33
N SER A 320 11.90 31.69 -6.30
CA SER A 320 11.65 32.92 -5.52
C SER A 320 10.71 33.92 -6.21
N ASP A 321 10.37 33.74 -7.48
CA ASP A 321 9.56 34.70 -8.24
C ASP A 321 8.07 34.58 -7.87
N LYS A 322 7.60 35.56 -7.08
CA LYS A 322 6.21 35.66 -6.61
C LYS A 322 5.17 35.75 -7.72
N ALA A 323 5.57 36.17 -8.93
CA ALA A 323 4.68 36.51 -10.03
C ALA A 323 4.06 35.30 -10.75
N LEU A 324 4.60 34.09 -10.56
CA LEU A 324 4.23 32.93 -11.38
C LEU A 324 3.52 31.80 -10.62
N GLY A 325 3.47 31.84 -9.28
CA GLY A 325 2.85 30.76 -8.49
C GLY A 325 3.54 29.40 -8.63
N VAL A 326 4.75 29.37 -9.22
CA VAL A 326 5.52 28.16 -9.55
C VAL A 326 6.37 27.66 -8.36
N GLY A 327 6.58 28.50 -7.35
CA GLY A 327 7.44 28.16 -6.20
C GLY A 327 6.86 27.10 -5.26
N CYS A 328 5.54 26.91 -5.26
CA CYS A 328 4.87 25.92 -4.44
C CYS A 328 3.85 25.22 -5.32
N GLY A 329 3.96 23.88 -5.44
CA GLY A 329 3.09 23.11 -6.30
C GLY A 329 1.61 23.51 -6.15
N VAL A 330 0.90 23.52 -7.28
CA VAL A 330 -0.56 23.70 -7.35
C VAL A 330 -1.25 22.99 -6.18
N CYS A 331 -1.88 23.76 -5.30
CA CYS A 331 -2.82 23.24 -4.30
C CYS A 331 -4.12 22.88 -5.02
N VAL A 332 -4.59 21.63 -4.90
CA VAL A 332 -5.96 21.28 -5.27
C VAL A 332 -6.85 21.69 -4.10
N GLY A 333 -7.60 22.79 -4.26
CA GLY A 333 -8.60 23.21 -3.29
C GLY A 333 -9.88 22.38 -3.42
N THR A 334 -10.44 21.94 -2.29
CA THR A 334 -11.68 21.14 -2.17
C THR A 334 -12.97 21.89 -2.52
N THR A 335 -12.91 22.97 -3.29
CA THR A 335 -14.09 23.71 -3.73
C THR A 335 -13.82 24.25 -5.12
N GLY A 336 -14.61 23.80 -6.11
CA GLY A 336 -14.49 24.09 -7.54
C GLY A 336 -14.69 25.56 -7.93
N LEU A 337 -13.94 26.47 -7.33
CA LEU A 337 -13.83 27.86 -7.74
C LEU A 337 -12.40 28.09 -8.23
N THR A 338 -12.29 28.35 -9.53
CA THR A 338 -11.11 28.90 -10.18
C THR A 338 -10.80 30.28 -9.60
N GLN A 339 -9.92 30.32 -8.61
CA GLN A 339 -9.25 31.56 -8.22
C GLN A 339 -7.78 31.53 -8.66
N PRO A 340 -7.23 32.60 -9.27
CA PRO A 340 -5.83 32.66 -9.69
C PRO A 340 -4.82 32.67 -8.54
N HIS A 341 -5.27 32.74 -7.28
CA HIS A 341 -4.43 32.91 -6.10
C HIS A 341 -4.60 31.73 -5.14
N CYS A 342 -4.14 30.53 -5.50
CA CYS A 342 -3.99 29.43 -4.55
C CYS A 342 -2.53 29.25 -4.14
N CYS A 343 -1.94 30.31 -3.58
CA CYS A 343 -0.72 30.25 -2.75
C CYS A 343 -1.10 29.96 -1.29
N CYS A 344 -1.97 28.98 -1.02
CA CYS A 344 -2.39 28.65 0.35
C CYS A 344 -1.57 27.53 1.01
N CYS A 345 -0.77 26.77 0.26
CA CYS A 345 0.11 25.73 0.85
C CYS A 345 1.52 26.24 1.21
N CYS A 346 1.84 27.50 0.86
CA CYS A 346 3.06 28.17 1.29
C CYS A 346 2.72 29.57 1.83
N PRO A 347 2.46 29.72 3.13
CA PRO A 347 2.30 31.03 3.77
C PRO A 347 3.58 31.89 3.73
N TRP A 348 4.70 31.32 3.27
CA TRP A 348 6.03 31.88 3.43
C TRP A 348 6.64 32.22 2.09
N VAL A 349 7.13 33.46 1.99
CA VAL A 349 8.14 33.84 1.00
C VAL A 349 9.25 32.79 1.05
N LEU A 350 9.49 32.07 -0.06
CA LEU A 350 10.66 31.20 -0.16
C LEU A 350 11.87 32.07 0.13
N SER A 351 12.50 31.84 1.29
CA SER A 351 13.76 32.47 1.62
C SER A 351 14.76 32.10 0.53
N HIS A 352 15.81 32.90 0.31
CA HIS A 352 16.91 32.50 -0.58
C HIS A 352 17.45 31.09 -0.28
N ARG A 353 17.24 30.58 0.94
CA ARG A 353 17.59 29.23 1.37
C ARG A 353 16.67 28.13 0.83
N ASP A 354 15.40 28.43 0.57
CA ASP A 354 14.39 27.42 0.22
C ASP A 354 14.28 27.15 -1.29
N VAL A 355 14.98 27.93 -2.12
CA VAL A 355 14.87 27.89 -3.59
C VAL A 355 15.14 26.52 -4.21
N LYS A 356 15.95 25.69 -3.53
CA LYS A 356 16.24 24.31 -3.95
C LYS A 356 15.20 23.29 -3.50
N CYS A 357 14.09 23.67 -2.88
CA CYS A 357 13.07 22.74 -2.37
C CYS A 357 11.67 22.93 -2.97
N GLY A 358 11.54 23.86 -3.93
CA GLY A 358 10.30 24.09 -4.67
C GLY A 358 10.20 23.23 -5.93
N THR A 359 9.86 23.87 -7.06
CA THR A 359 9.81 23.20 -8.37
C THR A 359 11.20 22.69 -8.78
N LEU A 360 11.24 21.45 -9.24
CA LEU A 360 12.43 20.81 -9.77
C LEU A 360 12.72 21.34 -11.18
N LEU A 361 13.96 21.80 -11.38
CA LEU A 361 14.46 22.30 -12.65
C LEU A 361 15.62 21.43 -13.12
N CYS A 362 15.53 20.98 -14.37
CA CYS A 362 16.46 20.04 -14.98
C CYS A 362 17.09 20.60 -16.25
N LEU A 363 18.26 20.07 -16.63
CA LEU A 363 18.80 20.18 -17.98
C LEU A 363 18.53 18.85 -18.69
N SER A 364 18.04 18.92 -19.93
CA SER A 364 17.83 17.74 -20.76
C SER A 364 17.76 18.15 -22.23
N ASP A 365 18.29 17.31 -23.11
CA ASP A 365 18.19 17.47 -24.56
C ASP A 365 16.82 17.00 -25.08
N ASN A 366 16.13 16.14 -24.34
CA ASN A 366 14.81 15.60 -24.72
C ASN A 366 13.76 16.71 -24.82
N THR A 367 12.99 16.72 -25.90
CA THR A 367 11.96 17.73 -26.17
C THR A 367 10.76 17.60 -25.23
N SER A 368 10.46 16.38 -24.80
CA SER A 368 9.37 16.05 -23.87
C SER A 368 9.88 15.17 -22.73
N PRO A 369 9.28 15.28 -21.52
CA PRO A 369 9.61 14.39 -20.41
C PRO A 369 9.13 12.96 -20.68
N VAL A 370 9.81 11.98 -20.09
CA VAL A 370 9.42 10.56 -20.08
C VAL A 370 8.13 10.36 -19.26
N LEU A 371 7.98 11.16 -18.20
CA LEU A 371 6.82 11.13 -17.30
C LEU A 371 6.24 12.56 -17.18
N GLY A 372 5.00 12.75 -17.62
CA GLY A 372 4.24 14.01 -17.47
C GLY A 372 3.45 14.43 -18.70
N ALA A 373 2.53 15.39 -18.52
CA ALA A 373 1.61 15.85 -19.57
C ALA A 373 2.22 16.93 -20.50
N GLY A 374 3.37 17.49 -20.12
CA GLY A 374 4.05 18.54 -20.89
C GLY A 374 5.23 19.13 -20.13
N SER A 375 5.84 20.17 -20.71
CA SER A 375 6.94 20.89 -20.05
C SER A 375 7.00 22.35 -20.47
N TYR A 376 7.64 23.19 -19.65
CA TYR A 376 8.05 24.53 -20.04
C TYR A 376 9.55 24.70 -19.88
N SER A 377 10.11 25.62 -20.65
CA SER A 377 11.53 25.98 -20.62
C SER A 377 11.70 27.42 -20.16
N LEU A 378 12.67 27.65 -19.29
CA LEU A 378 13.11 28.95 -18.82
C LEU A 378 14.54 29.18 -19.31
N PHE A 379 14.84 30.41 -19.74
CA PHE A 379 16.16 30.78 -20.22
C PHE A 379 16.85 31.72 -19.23
N PHE A 380 17.96 31.25 -18.66
CA PHE A 380 18.81 32.04 -17.76
C PHE A 380 20.21 32.12 -18.34
N GLY A 381 20.48 33.21 -19.08
CA GLY A 381 21.72 33.36 -19.84
C GLY A 381 21.88 32.23 -20.85
N ARG A 382 22.92 31.40 -20.69
CA ARG A 382 23.19 30.24 -21.56
C ARG A 382 22.42 28.96 -21.20
N PHE A 383 21.72 28.94 -20.07
CA PHE A 383 21.06 27.72 -19.58
C PHE A 383 19.58 27.70 -19.99
N LYS A 384 19.16 26.60 -20.63
CA LYS A 384 17.76 26.27 -20.90
C LYS A 384 17.26 25.30 -19.83
N CYS A 385 16.70 25.85 -18.75
CA CYS A 385 16.20 25.07 -17.62
C CYS A 385 14.78 24.58 -17.93
N LYS A 386 14.50 23.29 -17.74
CA LYS A 386 13.21 22.68 -18.05
C LYS A 386 12.50 22.23 -16.77
N ALA A 387 11.19 22.41 -16.74
CA ALA A 387 10.31 21.87 -15.71
C ALA A 387 9.10 21.18 -16.34
N VAL A 388 8.63 20.13 -15.67
CA VAL A 388 7.47 19.34 -16.11
C VAL A 388 6.18 20.04 -15.68
N ILE A 389 5.20 20.07 -16.57
CA ILE A 389 3.85 20.58 -16.29
C ILE A 389 2.96 19.39 -15.91
N ALA A 390 2.22 19.55 -14.83
CA ALA A 390 1.06 18.72 -14.54
C ALA A 390 -0.16 19.41 -15.20
N SER A 391 -0.86 18.74 -16.11
CA SER A 391 -2.18 19.20 -16.55
C SER A 391 -3.15 19.22 -15.36
N SER A 392 -4.26 19.95 -15.47
CA SER A 392 -5.37 19.86 -14.50
C SER A 392 -5.87 18.42 -14.31
N ASP A 393 -5.60 17.57 -15.31
CA ASP A 393 -6.01 16.17 -15.40
C ASP A 393 -4.82 15.22 -15.13
N ALA A 394 -3.67 15.75 -14.68
CA ALA A 394 -2.46 14.96 -14.49
C ALA A 394 -2.42 14.26 -13.12
N ASN A 395 -2.23 12.95 -13.22
CA ASN A 395 -1.79 11.99 -12.21
C ASN A 395 -0.96 12.63 -11.07
N GLU A 396 -1.41 12.51 -9.82
CA GLU A 396 -0.82 13.08 -8.60
C GLU A 396 0.68 12.73 -8.43
N VAL A 397 1.12 11.61 -9.02
CA VAL A 397 2.53 11.21 -9.10
C VAL A 397 3.38 12.22 -9.88
N VAL A 398 2.92 12.68 -11.04
CA VAL A 398 3.62 13.72 -11.82
C VAL A 398 3.62 15.04 -11.06
N ALA A 399 2.52 15.34 -10.35
CA ALA A 399 2.43 16.52 -9.49
C ALA A 399 3.37 16.47 -8.27
N LYS A 400 3.77 15.28 -7.81
CA LYS A 400 4.82 15.08 -6.79
C LYS A 400 6.22 15.07 -7.41
N LEU A 401 6.38 14.47 -8.58
CA LEU A 401 7.68 14.38 -9.26
C LEU A 401 8.17 15.74 -9.81
N ARG A 402 7.27 16.68 -10.11
CA ARG A 402 7.64 18.06 -10.50
C ARG A 402 8.33 18.85 -9.39
N LEU A 403 8.15 18.43 -8.14
CA LEU A 403 8.73 19.09 -6.97
C LEU A 403 9.98 18.32 -6.53
N VAL A 404 10.92 19.04 -5.96
CA VAL A 404 12.09 18.42 -5.33
C VAL A 404 11.62 17.43 -4.25
N PRO A 405 12.21 16.23 -4.15
CA PRO A 405 11.71 15.21 -3.26
C PRO A 405 12.06 15.57 -1.80
N THR A 406 11.20 15.17 -0.88
CA THR A 406 11.53 15.27 0.55
C THR A 406 12.76 14.42 0.86
N GLY A 407 13.66 14.95 1.67
CA GLY A 407 14.96 14.35 2.01
C GLY A 407 16.12 14.80 1.11
N ALA A 408 15.85 15.44 -0.04
CA ALA A 408 16.93 15.86 -0.93
C ALA A 408 17.81 16.95 -0.31
N LYS A 409 19.13 16.84 -0.49
CA LYS A 409 20.11 17.80 0.01
C LYS A 409 19.89 19.17 -0.63
N CYS A 410 19.66 20.19 0.19
CA CYS A 410 19.52 21.59 -0.27
C CYS A 410 20.64 22.51 0.22
N GLY A 411 21.49 22.02 1.13
CA GLY A 411 22.67 22.69 1.65
C GLY A 411 23.44 21.75 2.59
N GLU A 412 24.57 22.21 3.13
CA GLU A 412 25.31 21.44 4.14
C GLU A 412 24.49 21.30 5.42
N GLU A 413 24.30 20.06 5.86
CA GLU A 413 23.42 19.67 6.98
C GLU A 413 21.95 20.11 6.81
N MET A 414 21.50 20.27 5.56
CA MET A 414 20.16 20.75 5.24
C MET A 414 19.47 19.89 4.17
N VAL A 415 18.18 19.65 4.37
CA VAL A 415 17.32 18.81 3.51
C VAL A 415 16.01 19.51 3.18
N CYS A 416 15.45 19.16 2.02
CA CYS A 416 14.11 19.56 1.66
C CYS A 416 13.07 18.78 2.48
N TYR A 417 12.27 19.48 3.27
CA TYR A 417 11.19 18.88 4.05
C TYR A 417 9.97 19.80 4.02
N GLY A 418 8.84 19.28 3.53
CA GLY A 418 7.62 20.08 3.34
C GLY A 418 7.83 21.29 2.41
N GLY A 419 8.66 21.14 1.38
CA GLY A 419 8.97 22.22 0.42
C GLY A 419 9.93 23.31 0.93
N ARG A 420 10.51 23.14 2.13
CA ARG A 420 11.46 24.10 2.73
C ARG A 420 12.82 23.47 2.93
N CYS A 421 13.88 24.27 2.84
CA CYS A 421 15.23 23.82 3.15
C CYS A 421 15.46 23.93 4.65
N GLN A 422 15.41 22.80 5.35
CA GLN A 422 15.45 22.72 6.80
C GLN A 422 16.69 21.96 7.28
N ASN A 423 17.12 22.23 8.50
CA ASN A 423 18.23 21.52 9.11
C ASN A 423 17.85 20.06 9.39
N LEU A 424 18.82 19.15 9.33
CA LEU A 424 18.65 17.72 9.59
C LEU A 424 18.00 17.39 10.95
N LEU A 425 18.05 18.32 11.91
CA LEU A 425 17.32 18.23 13.19
C LEU A 425 15.80 18.05 13.03
N VAL A 426 15.23 18.28 11.84
CA VAL A 426 13.82 17.96 11.53
C VAL A 426 13.48 16.49 11.73
N TYR A 427 14.48 15.59 11.65
CA TYR A 427 14.31 14.16 11.91
C TYR A 427 14.47 13.77 13.39
N GLY A 428 14.82 14.72 14.26
CA GLY A 428 15.13 14.50 15.66
C GLY A 428 16.63 14.50 15.96
N ASN A 429 16.98 14.26 17.23
CA ASN A 429 18.36 14.36 17.70
C ASN A 429 19.21 13.18 17.20
N LYS A 430 20.34 13.46 16.54
CA LYS A 430 21.27 12.47 16.01
C LYS A 430 22.16 11.94 17.14
N ASN A 431 21.82 10.80 17.75
CA ASN A 431 22.82 10.09 18.55
C ASN A 431 22.48 8.64 18.97
N CYS A 432 21.48 7.96 18.39
CA CYS A 432 21.20 6.62 18.92
C CYS A 432 22.29 5.60 18.57
N SER A 433 23.10 5.80 17.53
CA SER A 433 24.26 4.94 17.25
C SER A 433 25.31 4.95 18.37
N ALA A 434 25.37 6.00 19.21
CA ALA A 434 26.31 6.04 20.33
C ALA A 434 26.06 4.96 21.40
N LYS A 435 24.85 4.37 21.43
CA LYS A 435 24.53 3.26 22.33
C LYS A 435 24.89 1.88 21.76
N CYS A 436 25.40 1.84 20.52
CA CYS A 436 25.72 0.60 19.80
C CYS A 436 27.18 0.17 19.94
N ASN A 437 27.89 0.67 20.97
CA ASN A 437 29.26 0.31 21.35
C ASN A 437 30.29 0.31 20.20
N ASN A 438 30.09 1.12 19.15
CA ASN A 438 30.90 1.16 17.92
C ASN A 438 30.98 -0.17 17.15
N HIS A 439 30.07 -1.11 17.42
CA HIS A 439 29.95 -2.41 16.74
C HIS A 439 28.59 -2.54 16.04
N GLY A 440 28.02 -1.42 15.65
CA GLY A 440 26.73 -1.35 15.00
C GLY A 440 26.30 0.08 14.73
N VAL A 441 25.25 0.20 13.93
CA VAL A 441 24.64 1.48 13.55
C VAL A 441 23.18 1.48 13.96
N CYS A 442 22.61 2.65 14.20
CA CYS A 442 21.20 2.75 14.51
C CYS A 442 20.36 2.64 13.24
N ASN A 443 19.31 1.82 13.28
CA ASN A 443 18.34 1.70 12.19
C ASN A 443 17.18 2.69 12.37
N HIS A 444 16.30 2.77 11.38
CA HIS A 444 15.11 3.63 11.40
C HIS A 444 14.12 3.38 12.55
N LYS A 445 14.19 2.23 13.22
CA LYS A 445 13.40 1.89 14.43
C LYS A 445 14.07 2.41 15.72
N ARG A 446 15.22 3.09 15.62
CA ARG A 446 16.07 3.54 16.71
C ARG A 446 16.67 2.39 17.52
N GLU A 447 16.91 1.26 16.88
CA GLU A 447 17.52 0.06 17.46
C GLU A 447 18.93 -0.11 16.89
N CYS A 448 19.84 -0.73 17.65
CA CYS A 448 21.18 -1.02 17.14
C CYS A 448 21.12 -2.21 16.19
N HIS A 449 21.52 -1.97 14.95
CA HIS A 449 21.84 -2.97 13.97
C HIS A 449 23.32 -3.32 14.10
N CYS A 450 23.59 -4.45 14.75
CA CYS A 450 24.95 -4.87 15.09
C CYS A 450 25.68 -5.51 13.90
N GLU A 451 26.99 -5.30 13.86
CA GLU A 451 27.87 -5.98 12.91
C GLU A 451 27.86 -7.50 13.12
N PRO A 452 28.18 -8.32 12.09
CA PRO A 452 28.28 -9.76 12.22
C PRO A 452 29.13 -10.19 13.43
N GLY A 453 28.58 -11.06 14.27
CA GLY A 453 29.25 -11.56 15.46
C GLY A 453 29.01 -10.76 16.73
N TRP A 454 28.27 -9.65 16.69
CA TRP A 454 27.88 -8.86 17.86
C TRP A 454 26.39 -9.01 18.19
N ALA A 455 26.07 -9.05 19.49
CA ALA A 455 24.72 -9.27 19.98
C ALA A 455 23.95 -7.97 20.24
N ALA A 456 22.71 -7.92 19.77
CA ALA A 456 21.71 -6.93 20.18
C ALA A 456 21.45 -6.99 21.71
N PRO A 457 20.96 -5.91 22.36
CA PRO A 457 20.45 -4.67 21.77
C PRO A 457 21.46 -3.52 21.70
N TYR A 458 22.66 -3.67 22.26
CA TYR A 458 23.68 -2.60 22.35
C TYR A 458 24.99 -2.94 21.62
N CYS A 459 25.10 -4.11 21.00
CA CYS A 459 26.33 -4.56 20.32
C CYS A 459 27.56 -4.60 21.25
N GLU A 460 27.35 -4.94 22.52
CA GLU A 460 28.40 -4.95 23.56
C GLU A 460 29.12 -6.31 23.66
N HIS A 461 28.44 -7.40 23.29
CA HIS A 461 28.95 -8.76 23.47
C HIS A 461 29.10 -9.49 22.15
N GLN A 462 30.16 -10.29 22.03
CA GLN A 462 30.34 -11.19 20.88
C GLN A 462 29.52 -12.47 21.04
N VAL A 463 28.85 -12.88 19.96
CA VAL A 463 28.00 -14.07 19.89
C VAL A 463 28.81 -15.36 20.11
N SER A 464 30.09 -15.38 19.72
CA SER A 464 31.02 -16.51 19.95
C SER A 464 31.36 -16.76 21.43
N GLY A 465 31.12 -15.77 22.31
CA GLY A 465 31.30 -15.90 23.76
C GLY A 465 30.04 -16.32 24.52
N MET A 466 28.90 -16.49 23.83
CA MET A 466 27.64 -16.91 24.44
C MET A 466 27.56 -18.44 24.48
N ALA A 467 27.64 -19.02 25.67
CA ALA A 467 27.49 -20.46 25.87
C ALA A 467 26.16 -20.95 25.28
N ALA A 468 26.20 -22.11 24.62
CA ALA A 468 25.02 -22.80 24.07
C ALA A 468 23.97 -22.99 25.19
N GLY A 469 22.89 -22.21 25.15
CA GLY A 469 21.81 -22.25 26.13
C GLY A 469 21.33 -20.91 26.67
N MET A 470 22.00 -19.79 26.38
CA MET A 470 21.46 -18.46 26.70
C MET A 470 20.67 -17.93 25.49
N GLU A 471 19.35 -17.81 25.61
CA GLU A 471 18.55 -17.12 24.60
C GLU A 471 19.09 -15.69 24.40
N PRO A 472 19.21 -15.19 23.14
CA PRO A 472 19.37 -13.76 22.91
C PRO A 472 18.20 -13.04 23.59
N PRO A 473 18.36 -11.82 24.13
CA PRO A 473 17.22 -11.04 24.60
C PRO A 473 16.33 -10.73 23.39
N LEU A 474 15.34 -11.59 23.15
CA LEU A 474 14.29 -11.35 22.18
C LEU A 474 13.38 -10.25 22.73
N ARG A 475 13.00 -9.34 21.82
CA ARG A 475 12.05 -8.22 21.96
C ARG A 475 11.22 -8.24 23.25
N GLY A 476 11.45 -7.27 24.12
CA GLY A 476 10.70 -7.08 25.35
C GLY A 476 9.19 -6.91 25.08
N GLY A 477 8.42 -7.89 25.57
CA GLY A 477 7.03 -7.65 25.96
C GLY A 477 6.97 -6.63 27.09
N HIS A 478 5.91 -5.83 27.12
CA HIS A 478 5.63 -4.89 28.20
C HIS A 478 5.60 -5.60 29.57
N GLN A 479 6.61 -5.35 30.40
CA GLN A 479 6.54 -5.64 31.83
C GLN A 479 6.13 -4.36 32.58
N LEU A 480 4.92 -4.36 33.13
CA LEU A 480 4.53 -3.42 34.19
C LEU A 480 5.43 -3.66 35.42
N PRO A 481 5.86 -2.61 36.14
CA PRO A 481 6.73 -2.78 37.28
C PRO A 481 5.98 -3.42 38.46
N SER A 482 6.42 -4.61 38.83
CA SER A 482 5.98 -5.32 40.01
C SER A 482 6.74 -4.83 41.25
N ARG A 483 6.00 -4.23 42.16
CA ARG A 483 6.05 -4.44 43.62
C ARG A 483 7.45 -4.49 44.27
N VAL A 484 7.92 -3.33 44.73
CA VAL A 484 9.00 -3.26 45.73
C VAL A 484 8.41 -3.56 47.11
N GLN A 485 8.77 -4.70 47.69
CA GLN A 485 8.67 -4.94 49.13
C GLN A 485 9.97 -4.46 49.78
N GLY A 486 9.86 -3.54 50.74
CA GLY A 486 10.98 -3.01 51.51
C GLY A 486 10.49 -2.01 52.55
N LEU A 487 9.75 -2.49 53.55
CA LEU A 487 9.35 -1.72 54.73
C LEU A 487 10.42 -1.81 55.81
N ALA A 488 10.94 -0.66 56.26
CA ALA A 488 11.32 -0.44 57.66
C ALA A 488 11.14 1.06 58.01
N PRO A 489 10.82 1.39 59.27
CA PRO A 489 9.98 2.53 59.62
C PRO A 489 10.76 3.73 60.14
N CYS A 490 10.23 4.95 59.94
CA CYS A 490 10.64 6.13 60.70
C CYS A 490 9.43 6.83 61.32
N ARG A 491 9.62 7.15 62.60
CA ARG A 491 8.69 7.71 63.57
C ARG A 491 8.48 9.21 63.37
N GLY A 492 7.26 9.67 63.65
CA GLY A 492 7.05 10.86 64.49
C GLY A 492 6.97 12.25 63.84
N ALA A 493 5.80 12.87 64.08
CA ALA A 493 5.60 14.27 64.45
C ALA A 493 5.64 15.41 63.39
N SER A 494 4.44 15.94 63.14
CA SER A 494 4.09 17.38 63.22
C SER A 494 4.58 18.33 62.12
N ARG A 495 3.63 18.89 61.33
CA ARG A 495 3.10 20.27 61.49
C ARG A 495 2.16 20.66 60.34
N CYS A 496 1.10 21.35 60.73
CA CYS A 496 0.06 21.98 59.90
C CYS A 496 0.59 23.19 59.10
N CYS A 497 -0.06 23.49 57.97
CA CYS A 497 -0.37 24.86 57.51
C CYS A 497 -1.57 24.84 56.54
N SER A 498 -2.73 25.23 57.08
CA SER A 498 -3.72 26.22 56.62
C SER A 498 -4.14 26.39 55.14
N ILE A 499 -5.47 26.41 54.97
CA ILE A 499 -6.38 26.63 53.81
C ILE A 499 -6.41 28.13 53.35
N PRO A 500 -7.12 28.59 52.26
CA PRO A 500 -8.57 28.43 51.90
C PRO A 500 -8.78 27.84 50.47
N ARG A 501 -9.76 26.98 50.10
CA ARG A 501 -11.25 26.95 50.14
C ARG A 501 -11.97 28.09 49.41
N ASP A 502 -12.51 27.76 48.23
CA ASP A 502 -13.87 27.99 47.69
C ASP A 502 -13.99 27.04 46.47
N ALA A 503 -15.03 26.25 46.19
CA ALA A 503 -16.42 26.22 46.62
C ALA A 503 -16.94 24.76 46.71
N CYS A 504 -17.89 24.54 47.61
CA CYS A 504 -18.69 23.33 47.78
C CYS A 504 -20.06 23.48 47.10
N ALA A 505 -20.57 22.37 46.56
CA ALA A 505 -21.99 21.98 46.60
C ALA A 505 -22.01 20.47 46.28
N ASP A 506 -22.07 19.60 47.30
CA ASP A 506 -23.26 18.89 47.81
C ASP A 506 -23.91 18.00 46.72
N SER A 507 -24.08 16.68 46.89
CA SER A 507 -24.72 16.02 48.02
C SER A 507 -24.50 14.51 47.97
N ASP A 508 -24.62 13.89 49.13
CA ASP A 508 -24.26 12.52 49.47
C ASP A 508 -25.55 11.65 49.62
N ARG A 509 -25.44 10.37 49.24
CA ARG A 509 -25.90 9.19 50.00
C ARG A 509 -27.40 8.84 50.13
N ALA A 510 -27.73 7.60 49.72
CA ALA A 510 -28.41 6.58 50.55
C ALA A 510 -28.55 5.23 49.80
N SER A 511 -28.51 4.12 50.54
CA SER A 511 -28.39 2.74 50.04
C SER A 511 -29.51 1.81 50.49
N ILE A 512 -29.70 0.72 49.73
CA ILE A 512 -30.24 -0.63 50.08
C ILE A 512 -31.77 -0.78 50.24
N GLY A 513 -32.34 -1.77 49.52
CA GLY A 513 -33.62 -2.40 49.89
C GLY A 513 -34.37 -3.10 48.76
N SER A 514 -34.00 -4.36 48.50
CA SER A 514 -34.70 -5.46 47.80
C SER A 514 -36.19 -5.29 47.41
N SER A 515 -36.55 -5.65 46.17
CA SER A 515 -37.85 -6.26 45.86
C SER A 515 -37.83 -7.02 44.53
N SER A 516 -37.70 -8.34 44.65
CA SER A 516 -37.68 -9.39 43.63
C SER A 516 -38.99 -9.54 42.82
N VAL A 517 -39.81 -8.49 42.73
CA VAL A 517 -41.10 -8.50 42.03
C VAL A 517 -40.98 -7.88 40.63
N VAL A 518 -39.99 -7.01 40.41
CA VAL A 518 -39.79 -6.33 39.11
C VAL A 518 -39.15 -7.26 38.06
N VAL A 519 -38.30 -8.21 38.48
CA VAL A 519 -37.63 -9.14 37.55
C VAL A 519 -38.60 -10.17 36.97
N ALA A 520 -39.61 -10.59 37.73
CA ALA A 520 -40.65 -11.51 37.24
C ALA A 520 -41.58 -10.85 36.20
N ALA A 521 -41.88 -9.56 36.36
CA ALA A 521 -42.70 -8.82 35.40
C ALA A 521 -41.96 -8.54 34.08
N VAL A 522 -40.65 -8.29 34.13
CA VAL A 522 -39.82 -8.05 32.92
C VAL A 522 -39.61 -9.34 32.11
N LEU A 523 -39.48 -10.49 32.77
CA LEU A 523 -39.35 -11.78 32.08
C LEU A 523 -40.66 -12.25 31.42
N ALA A 524 -41.83 -11.91 31.98
CA ALA A 524 -43.13 -12.22 31.36
C ALA A 524 -43.39 -11.39 30.09
N VAL A 525 -42.95 -10.13 30.05
CA VAL A 525 -43.08 -9.25 28.87
C VAL A 525 -42.12 -9.67 27.75
N LEU A 526 -40.91 -10.15 28.08
CA LEU A 526 -39.98 -10.67 27.07
C LEU A 526 -40.41 -12.04 26.51
N ALA A 527 -41.08 -12.88 27.31
CA ALA A 527 -41.66 -14.14 26.83
C ALA A 527 -42.89 -13.93 25.92
N LEU A 528 -43.73 -12.91 26.19
CA LEU A 528 -44.86 -12.55 25.33
C LEU A 528 -44.42 -11.90 24.00
N CYS A 529 -43.32 -11.12 23.99
CA CYS A 529 -42.73 -10.62 22.75
C CYS A 529 -41.99 -11.69 21.93
N GLY A 530 -41.44 -12.73 22.58
CA GLY A 530 -40.78 -13.86 21.91
C GLY A 530 -41.74 -14.82 21.20
N ILE A 531 -43.02 -14.87 21.59
CA ILE A 531 -44.03 -15.76 20.99
C ILE A 531 -44.70 -15.14 19.75
N LEU A 532 -44.59 -13.82 19.54
CA LEU A 532 -45.15 -13.13 18.36
C LEU A 532 -44.20 -13.06 17.14
N LEU A 533 -42.95 -13.52 17.25
CA LEU A 533 -41.99 -13.54 16.14
C LEU A 533 -41.61 -14.95 15.66
N CYS A 534 -42.25 -16.00 16.19
CA CYS A 534 -42.13 -17.37 15.72
C CYS A 534 -43.49 -17.92 15.25
N GLY A 535 -44.00 -17.35 14.16
CA GLY A 535 -45.13 -17.89 13.39
C GLY A 535 -44.68 -18.15 11.96
N GLY A 536 -44.68 -19.42 11.54
CA GLY A 536 -44.01 -19.91 10.34
C GLY A 536 -44.44 -19.29 9.01
N ILE A 537 -43.46 -19.10 8.12
CA ILE A 537 -43.71 -18.93 6.69
C ILE A 537 -43.61 -20.30 6.03
N VAL A 538 -44.77 -20.76 5.61
CA VAL A 538 -45.00 -21.90 4.72
C VAL A 538 -44.45 -21.56 3.33
N LEU A 539 -43.60 -22.45 2.80
CA LEU A 539 -43.18 -22.46 1.40
C LEU A 539 -44.39 -22.75 0.50
N LEU A 540 -44.87 -21.75 -0.24
CA LEU A 540 -45.78 -21.95 -1.36
C LEU A 540 -45.05 -21.71 -2.69
N ARG A 541 -44.88 -22.80 -3.42
CA ARG A 541 -44.55 -22.87 -4.85
C ARG A 541 -45.70 -22.24 -5.66
N GLY A 542 -45.43 -21.14 -6.37
CA GLY A 542 -46.32 -20.57 -7.38
C GLY A 542 -45.69 -20.64 -8.78
N ARG A 543 -46.27 -21.46 -9.66
CA ARG A 543 -45.95 -21.55 -11.10
C ARG A 543 -46.71 -20.47 -11.89
N GLY A 544 -45.97 -19.54 -12.52
CA GLY A 544 -46.24 -18.76 -13.76
C GLY A 544 -47.60 -18.07 -14.00
N PRO A 545 -47.84 -17.39 -15.17
CA PRO A 545 -46.93 -17.11 -16.30
C PRO A 545 -47.08 -15.68 -16.96
N LYS A 546 -46.25 -15.42 -18.00
CA LYS A 546 -46.37 -14.42 -19.11
C LYS A 546 -46.10 -12.94 -18.77
N HIS A 547 -45.57 -12.06 -19.63
CA HIS A 547 -44.86 -12.02 -20.92
C HIS A 547 -44.42 -10.54 -21.05
N LEU A 548 -43.22 -10.23 -21.55
CA LEU A 548 -43.00 -9.40 -22.76
C LEU A 548 -41.50 -9.15 -22.98
N GLN A 549 -41.00 -9.76 -24.04
CA GLN A 549 -39.73 -9.47 -24.69
C GLN A 549 -39.80 -8.10 -25.38
N LYS A 550 -38.73 -7.31 -25.32
CA LYS A 550 -38.42 -6.30 -26.35
C LYS A 550 -37.40 -6.91 -27.33
N GLY A 551 -37.77 -6.89 -28.60
CA GLY A 551 -37.09 -7.59 -29.68
C GLY A 551 -35.79 -6.95 -30.15
N TYR A 552 -34.95 -7.82 -30.71
CA TYR A 552 -33.84 -7.53 -31.60
C TYR A 552 -34.32 -7.79 -33.04
N PHE A 553 -34.04 -6.87 -33.97
CA PHE A 553 -34.20 -7.10 -35.41
C PHE A 553 -32.87 -7.57 -36.02
N PRO A 554 -32.92 -8.59 -36.89
CA PRO A 554 -32.03 -8.61 -38.06
C PRO A 554 -32.81 -8.90 -39.36
N PRO A 555 -32.18 -8.66 -40.54
CA PRO A 555 -32.86 -8.61 -41.83
C PRO A 555 -32.83 -9.96 -42.57
N SER A 556 -33.88 -10.27 -43.32
CA SER A 556 -33.82 -11.24 -44.44
C SER A 556 -35.14 -11.30 -45.24
N CYS A 557 -35.05 -11.00 -46.54
CA CYS A 557 -35.90 -11.55 -47.61
C CYS A 557 -35.60 -13.07 -47.79
N PRO A 558 -36.37 -13.90 -48.57
CA PRO A 558 -37.21 -13.56 -49.72
C PRO A 558 -38.56 -14.32 -49.89
N ALA A 559 -39.26 -13.91 -50.97
CA ALA A 559 -40.45 -14.41 -51.69
C ALA A 559 -40.52 -15.96 -51.89
N PRO A 560 -41.64 -16.61 -52.37
CA PRO A 560 -42.57 -16.10 -53.39
C PRO A 560 -44.06 -16.56 -53.44
N ARG A 561 -44.81 -15.82 -54.30
CA ARG A 561 -45.92 -16.21 -55.21
C ARG A 561 -47.18 -16.90 -54.66
N ARG A 562 -48.34 -16.23 -54.86
CA ARG A 562 -49.33 -16.49 -55.94
C ARG A 562 -50.44 -15.43 -55.90
N GLY A 563 -50.80 -14.90 -57.07
CA GLY A 563 -51.81 -13.84 -57.21
C GLY A 563 -53.23 -14.33 -57.53
N ARG A 564 -54.18 -13.40 -57.36
CA ARG A 564 -55.46 -13.20 -58.08
C ARG A 564 -56.00 -11.85 -57.56
N ALA A 565 -55.92 -10.76 -58.32
CA ALA A 565 -56.80 -10.31 -59.40
C ALA A 565 -58.10 -9.62 -58.93
N ARG A 566 -58.19 -8.32 -59.31
CA ARG A 566 -59.35 -7.44 -59.55
C ARG A 566 -60.16 -6.98 -58.32
N GLY A 567 -60.59 -5.72 -58.21
CA GLY A 567 -60.51 -4.61 -59.16
C GLY A 567 -61.21 -3.34 -58.66
N VAL A 568 -61.06 -2.31 -59.49
CA VAL A 568 -61.55 -0.91 -59.48
C VAL A 568 -60.84 0.02 -58.50
#